data_AF-A0A2Z3UTR0-F1
#
_entry.id   AF-A0A2Z3UTR0-F1
#
_cell.length_a   1.000
_cell.length_b   1.000
_cell.length_c   1.000
_cell.angle_alpha   90.00
_cell.angle_beta   90.00
_cell.angle_gamma   90.00
#
_symmetry.space_group_name_H-M   'P 1'
#
loop_
_entity.id
_entity.type
_entity.pdbx_description
1 polymer ?
#
loop_
_entity_poly.entity_id
_entity_poly.type
_entity_poly.pdbx_seq_one_letter_code
_entity_poly.pdbx_strand_id
1 'polypeptide(L)' 'MIEGILPDLVSCVSTRNDEVPPDVPFPEETEIVRNAVPRQYREFSAVRRCARQAMAGLGLPPVAVLPEPRGEPL' A
#
# COMPACT_ATOMS: atom_id res chain seq x y z
N MET A 1 -6.69 12.92 8.61
CA MET A 1 -6.42 11.71 7.82
C MET A 1 -7.28 11.82 6.56
N ILE A 2 -6.98 11.10 5.48
CA ILE A 2 -7.59 11.37 4.14
C ILE A 2 -9.11 11.20 4.13
N GLU A 3 -9.64 10.39 5.03
CA GLU A 3 -11.06 10.11 5.24
C GLU A 3 -11.85 11.40 5.55
N GLY A 4 -11.23 12.39 6.19
CA GLY A 4 -11.89 13.65 6.56
C GLY A 4 -12.11 14.64 5.39
N ILE A 5 -11.61 14.31 4.20
CA ILE A 5 -11.81 15.13 2.98
C ILE A 5 -12.57 14.37 1.88
N LEU A 6 -13.02 13.15 2.17
CA LEU A 6 -13.74 12.29 1.23
C LEU A 6 -15.19 12.09 1.69
N PRO A 7 -16.14 11.89 0.76
CA PRO A 7 -17.50 11.47 1.12
C PRO A 7 -17.52 10.08 1.77
N ASP A 8 -18.51 9.83 2.63
CA ASP A 8 -18.68 8.55 3.36
C ASP A 8 -18.82 7.32 2.45
N LEU A 9 -19.17 7.51 1.18
CA LEU A 9 -19.32 6.45 0.19
C LEU A 9 -17.97 5.94 -0.37
N VAL A 10 -16.86 6.61 -0.06
CA VAL A 10 -15.54 6.31 -0.64
C VAL A 10 -14.73 5.40 0.29
N SER A 11 -14.29 4.25 -0.22
CA SER A 11 -13.32 3.40 0.50
C SER A 11 -11.95 4.07 0.50
N CYS A 12 -11.41 4.31 1.69
CA CYS A 12 -10.08 4.86 1.88
C CYS A 12 -9.49 4.36 3.20
N VAL A 13 -8.18 4.19 3.22
CA VAL A 13 -7.43 3.78 4.41
C VAL A 13 -6.13 4.56 4.44
N SER A 14 -5.83 5.15 5.59
CA SER A 14 -4.56 5.83 5.81
C SER A 14 -3.97 5.47 7.17
N THR A 15 -2.64 5.56 7.29
CA THR A 15 -1.94 5.25 8.54
C THR A 15 -0.81 6.24 8.79
N ARG A 16 -0.45 6.39 10.07
CA ARG A 16 0.79 7.06 10.50
C ARG A 16 1.86 6.08 10.97
N ASN A 17 1.51 4.80 11.07
CA ASN A 17 2.42 3.76 11.51
C ASN A 17 3.03 3.05 10.29
N ASP A 18 4.35 3.15 10.15
CA ASP A 18 5.16 2.52 9.12
C ASP A 18 5.84 1.22 9.61
N GLU A 19 5.48 0.73 10.81
CA GLU A 19 5.82 -0.63 11.25
C GLU A 19 5.26 -1.63 10.26
N VAL A 20 6.16 -2.45 9.70
CA VAL A 20 5.86 -3.43 8.67
C VAL A 20 5.72 -4.80 9.33
N PRO A 21 4.53 -5.41 9.30
CA PRO A 21 4.35 -6.81 9.65
C PRO A 21 5.17 -7.72 8.71
N PRO A 22 5.62 -8.91 9.16
CA PRO A 22 6.47 -9.80 8.37
C PRO A 22 5.82 -10.35 7.08
N ASP A 23 4.50 -10.26 6.95
CA ASP A 23 3.69 -10.68 5.81
C ASP A 23 3.49 -9.59 4.73
N VAL A 24 4.27 -8.49 4.81
CA VAL A 24 4.30 -7.41 3.82
C VAL A 24 5.76 -7.14 3.43
N PRO A 25 6.11 -6.97 2.13
CA PRO A 25 5.28 -6.93 0.92
C PRO A 25 5.03 -8.29 0.25
N PHE A 26 4.21 -8.31 -0.81
CA PHE A 26 4.10 -9.46 -1.72
C PHE A 26 5.46 -9.82 -2.34
N PRO A 27 5.67 -11.07 -2.81
CA PRO A 27 6.93 -11.44 -3.47
C PRO A 27 7.29 -10.52 -4.65
N GLU A 28 6.31 -10.18 -5.50
CA GLU A 28 6.50 -9.31 -6.66
C GLU A 28 6.84 -7.86 -6.25
N GLU A 29 6.23 -7.40 -5.15
CA GLU A 29 6.51 -6.09 -4.55
C GLU A 29 7.89 -6.05 -3.86
N THR A 30 8.33 -7.17 -3.31
CA THR A 30 9.64 -7.29 -2.62
C THR A 30 10.80 -7.06 -3.58
N GLU A 31 10.64 -7.44 -4.85
CA GLU A 31 11.63 -7.17 -5.90
C GLU A 31 11.83 -5.68 -6.14
N ILE A 32 10.76 -4.88 -6.07
CA ILE A 32 10.80 -3.43 -6.28
C ILE A 32 11.59 -2.73 -5.17
N VAL A 33 11.42 -3.17 -3.92
CA VAL A 33 12.07 -2.58 -2.75
C VAL A 33 13.32 -3.32 -2.28
N ARG A 34 13.82 -4.27 -3.07
CA ARG A 34 14.99 -5.08 -2.73
C ARG A 34 16.20 -4.25 -2.29
N ASN A 35 16.44 -3.13 -2.97
CA ASN A 35 17.57 -2.23 -2.72
C ASN A 35 17.15 -0.96 -1.98
N ALA A 36 15.90 -0.87 -1.51
CA ALA A 36 15.40 0.29 -0.82
C ALA A 36 16.04 0.43 0.57
N VAL A 37 16.33 1.66 0.97
CA VAL A 37 16.75 1.94 2.35
C VAL A 37 15.61 1.59 3.33
N PRO A 38 15.90 1.28 4.61
CA PRO A 38 14.87 0.84 5.56
C PRO A 38 13.65 1.76 5.65
N ARG A 39 13.85 3.09 5.58
CA ARG A 39 12.76 4.06 5.59
C ARG A 39 11.83 3.90 4.38
N GLN A 40 12.41 3.77 3.19
CA GLN A 40 11.64 3.64 1.94
C GLN A 40 10.95 2.28 1.87
N TYR A 41 11.58 1.20 2.34
CA TYR A 41 10.95 -0.10 2.47
C TYR A 41 9.71 -0.06 3.38
N ARG A 42 9.83 0.61 4.54
CA ARG A 42 8.72 0.78 5.49
C ARG A 42 7.57 1.58 4.90
N GLU A 43 7.89 2.72 4.30
CA GLU A 43 6.92 3.60 3.66
C GLU A 43 6.18 2.88 2.52
N PHE A 44 6.92 2.22 1.62
CA PHE A 44 6.34 1.46 0.53
C PHE A 44 5.41 0.36 1.04
N SER A 45 5.88 -0.45 1.99
CA SER A 45 5.12 -1.55 2.58
C SER A 45 3.84 -1.06 3.28
N ALA A 46 3.92 0.04 4.02
CA ALA A 46 2.78 0.64 4.70
C ALA A 46 1.73 1.15 3.71
N VAL A 47 2.14 1.84 2.65
CA VAL A 47 1.23 2.34 1.60
C VAL A 47 0.58 1.19 0.85
N ARG A 48 1.34 0.14 0.51
CA ARG A 48 0.80 -1.05 -0.18
C ARG A 48 -0.20 -1.82 0.69
N ARG A 49 0.03 -1.88 2.00
CA ARG A 49 -0.96 -2.41 2.95
C ARG A 49 -2.24 -1.57 2.97
N CYS A 50 -2.14 -0.24 3.05
CA CYS A 50 -3.31 0.64 3.03
C CYS A 50 -4.10 0.50 1.72
N ALA A 51 -3.42 0.42 0.57
CA ALA A 51 -4.07 0.19 -0.72
C ALA A 51 -4.90 -1.10 -0.72
N ARG A 52 -4.34 -2.21 -0.22
CA ARG A 52 -5.06 -3.49 -0.13
C ARG A 52 -6.23 -3.46 0.84
N GLN A 53 -6.11 -2.78 1.97
CA GLN A 53 -7.23 -2.61 2.91
C GLN A 53 -8.35 -1.77 2.30
N ALA A 54 -8.02 -0.70 1.55
CA ALA A 54 -9.00 0.09 0.82
C ALA A 54 -9.68 -0.72 -0.29
N MET A 55 -8.92 -1.53 -1.05
CA MET A 55 -9.49 -2.45 -2.05
C MET A 55 -10.41 -3.51 -1.42
N ALA A 56 -10.05 -4.05 -0.25
CA ALA A 56 -10.91 -4.99 0.48
C ALA A 56 -12.24 -4.35 0.91
N GLY A 57 -12.23 -3.06 1.27
CA GLY A 57 -13.46 -2.29 1.53
C GLY A 57 -14.40 -2.19 0.32
N LEU A 58 -13.89 -2.40 -0.89
CA LEU A 58 -14.67 -2.49 -2.14
C LEU A 58 -15.04 -3.93 -2.53
N GLY A 59 -14.69 -4.92 -1.71
CA GLY A 59 -14.92 -6.34 -1.99
C GLY A 59 -13.92 -6.98 -2.96
N LEU A 60 -12.78 -6.32 -3.22
CA LEU A 60 -11.73 -6.85 -4.09
C LEU A 60 -10.76 -7.75 -3.31
N PRO A 61 -10.24 -8.83 -3.94
CA PRO A 61 -9.21 -9.65 -3.32
C PRO A 61 -7.88 -8.87 -3.20
N PRO A 62 -7.02 -9.22 -2.22
CA PRO A 62 -5.70 -8.61 -2.11
C PRO A 62 -4.80 -9.02 -3.28
N VAL A 63 -4.23 -8.04 -3.97
CA VAL A 63 -3.28 -8.22 -5.07
C VAL A 63 -2.03 -7.36 -4.85
N ALA A 64 -0.91 -7.75 -5.48
CA ALA A 64 0.28 -6.93 -5.55
C ALA A 64 0.01 -5.66 -6.38
N VAL A 65 0.42 -4.49 -5.89
CA VAL A 65 0.24 -3.20 -6.57
C VAL A 65 1.61 -2.76 -7.09
N LEU A 66 1.91 -3.11 -8.33
CA LEU A 66 3.23 -2.89 -8.92
C LEU A 66 3.36 -1.48 -9.50
N PRO A 67 4.57 -0.90 -9.55
CA PRO A 67 4.78 0.34 -10.26
C PRO A 67 4.88 0.11 -11.78
N GLU A 68 4.23 0.96 -12.54
CA GLU A 68 4.39 1.15 -13.99
C GLU A 68 5.64 2.00 -14.30
N PRO A 69 6.06 2.13 -15.59
CA PRO A 69 7.33 2.76 -15.98
C PRO A 69 7.56 4.20 -15.46
N ARG A 70 6.49 4.93 -15.12
CA ARG A 70 6.56 6.29 -14.56
C ARG A 70 6.37 6.34 -13.04
N GLY A 71 6.35 5.19 -12.37
CA GLY A 71 6.09 5.06 -10.94
C GLY A 71 4.61 5.09 -10.56
N GLU A 72 3.70 5.05 -11.53
CA GLU A 72 2.26 4.95 -11.31
C GLU A 72 1.91 3.57 -10.76
N PRO A 73 0.98 3.42 -9.80
CA PRO A 73 0.54 2.11 -9.35
C PRO A 73 -0.37 1.43 -10.39
N LEU A 74 -0.13 0.14 -10.65
CA LEU A 74 -0.97 -0.76 -11.46
C LEU A 74 -2.07 -1.42 -10.62
#